data_AF-A0A5A9X8J5-F1
#
_entry.id   AF-A0A5A9X8J5-F1
#
_cell.length_a   1.000
_cell.length_b   1.000
_cell.length_c   1.000
_cell.angle_alpha   90.00
_cell.angle_beta   90.00
_cell.angle_gamma   90.00
#
_symmetry.space_group_name_H-M   'P 1'
#
loop_
_entity.id
_entity.type
_entity.pdbx_description
1 polymer ?
#
loop_
_entity_poly.entity_id
_entity_poly.type
_entity_poly.pdbx_seq_one_letter_code
_entity_poly.pdbx_strand_id
1 'polypeptide(L)'
;MSRYSMPLSACRLALSSSAAVFCTACATGGSFETQPVAPPIEVNTWELNRPKEIDKVIEDLMRPAPEQHVYGFSAAEPFIVLTSLDAQHVDLSRATIDTTPSFDTLAYYAYPLTGSDTAQATLISLDAHEWKSRPNAADYSEYVSGNTDGHYTLIEHDRSLLKVAAFNYTKVGVVDIAGDDRYDKTLVNLFYKGSETPEAMPVSGTANYDGYWERALETLYNDTNNGYNGNLLNASHANFTVDFSDRKMRGTLHGNNGERRQGYTITADISGAGFSGKATPESYSGIQETASVSGSFFGPNAAELGGHLEGQQRRAVAVFAARQTTANDIVQGEPTTYASVLQADGSEHAPDTNVIQGLHTIPFSGDIKTLKFKGEVFDLTQVAAQDGEVCCIEPKFQFMQTGLLSSTAGNANDITLLYFAHGHLTARDQVPVTGTASYKGRWMAFGRAPQGQAYVARSSENEARFTADFASRTLSGNLQGRSGADAIDVTATIVGNRFEGTASIKGGLTADPQAVGISPDARITGSSTVSGAFFGPHANELAGHFVNKDQSFGGVFGAKQQIIVPPAAHTP
;
A
#
# COMPACT_ATOMS: atom_id res chain seq x y z
N MET A 1 -62.56 23.15 50.03
CA MET A 1 -61.28 23.65 50.56
C MET A 1 -60.53 22.47 51.14
N SER A 2 -59.25 22.21 50.94
CA SER A 2 -58.32 22.31 49.81
C SER A 2 -57.35 21.14 50.02
N ARG A 3 -56.70 20.69 48.94
CA ARG A 3 -55.87 19.47 48.86
C ARG A 3 -54.41 19.68 49.29
N TYR A 4 -53.74 18.52 49.37
CA TYR A 4 -52.34 18.20 49.03
C TYR A 4 -51.29 18.16 50.14
N SER A 5 -50.73 16.97 50.36
CA SER A 5 -49.28 16.67 50.19
C SER A 5 -48.99 15.18 50.48
N MET A 6 -48.12 14.56 49.67
CA MET A 6 -47.38 13.32 49.99
C MET A 6 -46.21 13.64 50.93
N PRO A 7 -45.57 12.65 51.61
CA PRO A 7 -44.29 12.12 51.08
C PRO A 7 -43.87 10.66 51.46
N LEU A 8 -42.89 10.17 50.68
CA LEU A 8 -41.69 9.34 50.92
C LEU A 8 -41.53 8.23 52.02
N SER A 9 -40.84 7.17 51.54
CA SER A 9 -39.75 6.33 52.13
C SER A 9 -39.95 5.49 53.38
N ALA A 10 -39.60 4.19 53.28
CA ALA A 10 -38.76 3.49 54.26
C ALA A 10 -38.22 2.13 53.76
N CYS A 11 -36.98 1.86 54.16
CA CYS A 11 -36.19 0.63 54.05
C CYS A 11 -36.47 -0.31 55.26
N ARG A 12 -36.28 -1.64 55.13
CA ARG A 12 -35.92 -2.63 56.20
C ARG A 12 -35.79 -4.05 55.57
N LEU A 13 -34.66 -4.77 55.53
CA LEU A 13 -33.79 -5.43 56.56
C LEU A 13 -34.42 -6.65 57.28
N ALA A 14 -33.81 -7.85 57.12
CA ALA A 14 -33.43 -8.85 58.16
C ALA A 14 -33.19 -10.28 57.58
N LEU A 15 -31.95 -10.82 57.62
CA LEU A 15 -31.37 -11.84 58.57
C LEU A 15 -31.77 -13.31 58.24
N SER A 16 -30.98 -14.39 58.38
CA SER A 16 -29.55 -14.71 58.61
C SER A 16 -29.42 -16.22 58.88
N SER A 17 -28.33 -16.90 58.47
CA SER A 17 -27.60 -18.00 59.15
C SER A 17 -26.70 -18.74 58.14
N SER A 18 -25.37 -18.55 58.10
CA SER A 18 -24.29 -19.01 59.01
C SER A 18 -23.86 -20.48 58.79
N ALA A 19 -22.76 -20.67 58.04
CA ALA A 19 -21.69 -21.61 58.37
C ALA A 19 -20.42 -21.21 57.61
N ALA A 20 -19.42 -20.72 58.34
CA ALA A 20 -18.09 -20.37 57.85
C ALA A 20 -17.12 -21.51 58.16
N VAL A 21 -16.26 -21.85 57.19
CA VAL A 21 -14.97 -22.49 57.41
C VAL A 21 -13.93 -21.58 56.77
N PHE A 22 -13.04 -21.01 57.59
CA PHE A 22 -11.86 -20.26 57.18
C PHE A 22 -10.62 -21.11 57.49
N CYS A 23 -9.69 -21.17 56.53
CA CYS A 23 -8.23 -21.00 56.70
C CYS A 23 -7.55 -21.29 55.34
N THR A 24 -7.21 -20.24 54.57
CA THR A 24 -5.88 -19.56 54.45
C THR A 24 -4.84 -20.31 53.59
N ALA A 25 -4.56 -19.81 52.37
CA ALA A 25 -3.41 -18.94 52.07
C ALA A 25 -3.10 -18.80 50.55
N CYS A 26 -3.01 -17.53 50.11
CA CYS A 26 -2.19 -16.89 49.05
C CYS A 26 -2.15 -17.47 47.61
N ALA A 27 -2.79 -16.79 46.63
CA ALA A 27 -2.26 -15.73 45.74
C ALA A 27 -1.54 -16.34 44.50
N THR A 28 -1.89 -16.04 43.23
CA THR A 28 -2.22 -14.76 42.60
C THR A 28 -3.31 -14.94 41.51
N GLY A 29 -4.19 -13.94 41.41
CA GLY A 29 -5.28 -13.90 40.44
C GLY A 29 -4.87 -13.32 39.09
N GLY A 30 -5.45 -13.86 38.03
CA GLY A 30 -5.61 -13.20 36.73
C GLY A 30 -7.11 -13.14 36.43
N SER A 31 -7.75 -12.01 36.76
CA SER A 31 -9.12 -11.74 36.38
C SER A 31 -9.12 -11.34 34.90
N PHE A 32 -9.79 -12.12 34.04
CA PHE A 32 -10.18 -11.69 32.71
C PHE A 32 -11.28 -10.64 32.87
N GLU A 33 -10.88 -9.37 32.98
CA GLU A 33 -11.77 -8.24 32.76
C GLU A 33 -12.02 -8.13 31.25
N THR A 34 -13.18 -8.59 30.80
CA THR A 34 -13.73 -8.15 29.51
C THR A 34 -14.08 -6.68 29.66
N GLN A 35 -13.23 -5.79 29.15
CA GLN A 35 -13.58 -4.38 29.04
C GLN A 35 -14.88 -4.24 28.22
N PRO A 36 -15.89 -3.52 28.71
CA PRO A 36 -17.02 -3.15 27.88
C PRO A 36 -16.51 -2.24 26.76
N VAL A 37 -16.83 -2.62 25.52
CA VAL A 37 -16.59 -1.79 24.32
C VAL A 37 -17.24 -0.43 24.59
N ALA A 38 -16.41 0.62 24.65
CA ALA A 38 -16.91 1.97 24.83
C ALA A 38 -17.84 2.34 23.67
N PRO A 39 -18.97 3.03 23.91
CA PRO A 39 -19.80 3.53 22.83
C PRO A 39 -18.99 4.52 21.97
N PRO A 40 -19.34 4.66 20.68
CA PRO A 40 -18.61 5.50 19.74
C PRO A 40 -18.50 6.93 20.29
N ILE A 41 -17.28 7.45 20.23
CA ILE A 41 -16.95 8.82 20.63
C ILE A 41 -17.65 9.80 19.66
N GLU A 42 -18.62 10.55 20.18
CA GLU A 42 -19.34 11.63 19.47
C GLU A 42 -18.57 12.97 19.62
N VAL A 43 -17.93 13.47 18.54
CA VAL A 43 -17.17 14.75 18.44
C VAL A 43 -17.26 15.55 17.09
N ASN A 44 -18.15 16.53 16.82
CA ASN A 44 -18.14 17.51 15.68
C ASN A 44 -17.31 18.75 15.99
N THR A 45 -16.58 19.23 14.99
CA THR A 45 -16.98 20.41 14.20
C THR A 45 -16.01 20.61 13.03
N TRP A 46 -16.54 20.95 11.85
CA TRP A 46 -15.82 21.72 10.84
C TRP A 46 -16.14 23.20 11.06
N GLU A 47 -15.45 23.86 12.00
CA GLU A 47 -15.31 25.31 11.96
C GLU A 47 -13.98 25.63 11.29
N LEU A 48 -13.98 26.59 10.35
CA LEU A 48 -12.76 27.12 9.71
C LEU A 48 -11.72 27.69 10.70
N ASN A 49 -12.02 27.71 12.01
CA ASN A 49 -11.19 28.24 13.09
C ASN A 49 -10.91 27.22 14.23
N ARG A 50 -10.99 25.90 13.99
CA ARG A 50 -10.62 24.93 15.04
C ARG A 50 -9.10 24.95 15.31
N PRO A 51 -8.64 24.84 16.58
CA PRO A 51 -7.21 24.79 16.90
C PRO A 51 -6.53 23.56 16.30
N LYS A 52 -5.40 23.76 15.62
CA LYS A 52 -4.62 22.69 14.96
C LYS A 52 -4.18 21.57 15.93
N GLU A 53 -4.11 21.85 17.24
CA GLU A 53 -3.75 20.83 18.23
C GLU A 53 -4.82 19.73 18.39
N ILE A 54 -6.11 20.02 18.18
CA ILE A 54 -7.19 19.02 18.32
C ILE A 54 -7.22 18.08 17.10
N ASP A 55 -6.93 18.61 15.90
CA ASP A 55 -6.74 17.79 14.70
C ASP A 55 -5.63 16.78 14.95
N LYS A 56 -4.46 17.24 15.42
CA LYS A 56 -3.31 16.38 15.71
C LYS A 56 -3.63 15.25 16.70
N VAL A 57 -4.42 15.51 17.75
CA VAL A 57 -4.80 14.48 18.74
C VAL A 57 -5.76 13.44 18.15
N ILE A 58 -6.71 13.85 17.31
CA ILE A 58 -7.61 12.92 16.60
C ILE A 58 -6.82 12.13 15.54
N GLU A 59 -5.90 12.78 14.84
CA GLU A 59 -4.98 12.13 13.90
C GLU A 59 -4.11 11.08 14.60
N ASP A 60 -3.54 11.38 15.77
CA ASP A 60 -2.72 10.45 16.55
C ASP A 60 -3.55 9.28 17.13
N LEU A 61 -4.83 9.48 17.46
CA LEU A 61 -5.74 8.44 17.96
C LEU A 61 -6.29 7.51 16.86
N MET A 62 -6.42 8.02 15.63
CA MET A 62 -6.98 7.27 14.48
C MET A 62 -5.91 6.70 13.55
N ARG A 63 -4.61 6.90 13.85
CA ARG A 63 -3.51 6.37 13.05
C ARG A 63 -3.25 4.91 13.42
N PRO A 64 -3.64 3.91 12.59
CA PRO A 64 -3.01 2.60 12.71
C PRO A 64 -1.52 2.79 12.45
N ALA A 65 -0.68 2.04 13.18
CA ALA A 65 0.74 1.99 12.90
C ALA A 65 0.89 1.64 11.41
N PRO A 66 1.63 2.43 10.61
CA PRO A 66 1.91 2.03 9.26
C PRO A 66 2.72 0.74 9.37
N GLU A 67 2.11 -0.40 9.05
CA GLU A 67 2.88 -1.54 8.59
C GLU A 67 3.54 -1.04 7.30
N GLN A 68 4.73 -0.44 7.42
CA GLN A 68 5.51 0.00 6.29
C GLN A 68 5.89 -1.26 5.54
N HIS A 69 5.16 -1.52 4.47
CA HIS A 69 5.51 -2.56 3.54
C HIS A 69 6.91 -2.25 3.00
N VAL A 70 7.84 -3.17 3.22
CA VAL A 70 9.20 -3.02 2.74
C VAL A 70 9.22 -3.50 1.29
N TYR A 71 9.54 -2.60 0.37
CA TYR A 71 9.64 -2.89 -1.06
C TYR A 71 11.05 -3.29 -1.47
N GLY A 72 12.06 -3.08 -0.64
CA GLY A 72 13.40 -3.51 -0.99
C GLY A 72 14.40 -3.27 0.12
N PHE A 73 15.57 -3.85 -0.08
CA PHE A 73 16.72 -3.65 0.80
C PHE A 73 17.97 -3.65 -0.06
N SER A 74 18.93 -2.80 0.29
CA SER A 74 20.27 -2.83 -0.29
C SER A 74 21.31 -2.64 0.79
N ALA A 75 22.42 -3.35 0.67
CA ALA A 75 23.55 -3.23 1.58
C ALA A 75 24.88 -3.40 0.83
N ALA A 76 25.88 -2.65 1.27
CA ALA A 76 27.24 -2.79 0.78
C ALA A 76 28.00 -3.89 1.54
N GLU A 77 28.87 -4.60 0.85
CA GLU A 77 29.86 -5.46 1.49
C GLU A 77 30.86 -4.65 2.33
N PRO A 78 31.43 -5.24 3.40
CA PRO A 78 32.45 -4.57 4.21
C PRO A 78 33.69 -4.17 3.38
N PHE A 79 34.12 -2.92 3.52
CA PHE A 79 35.24 -2.34 2.77
C PHE A 79 36.60 -2.69 3.37
N ILE A 80 37.36 -3.52 2.65
CA ILE A 80 38.70 -3.97 3.04
C ILE A 80 39.70 -2.81 3.11
N VAL A 81 40.25 -2.53 4.29
CA VAL A 81 41.44 -1.67 4.46
C VAL A 81 42.67 -2.58 4.54
N LEU A 82 43.53 -2.60 3.51
CA LEU A 82 44.70 -3.50 3.39
C LEU A 82 45.75 -3.36 4.51
N THR A 83 45.64 -2.33 5.35
CA THR A 83 46.58 -2.04 6.43
C THR A 83 46.12 -2.57 7.79
N SER A 84 44.91 -3.14 7.90
CA SER A 84 44.38 -3.68 9.15
C SER A 84 44.49 -5.21 9.21
N LEU A 85 44.91 -5.75 10.35
CA LEU A 85 44.89 -7.19 10.66
C LEU A 85 43.53 -7.64 11.24
N ASP A 86 42.64 -6.70 11.53
CA ASP A 86 41.35 -6.96 12.18
C ASP A 86 40.27 -7.39 11.18
N ALA A 87 39.40 -8.30 11.60
CA ALA A 87 38.20 -8.68 10.85
C ALA A 87 37.28 -7.47 10.67
N GLN A 88 36.68 -7.36 9.48
CA GLN A 88 35.75 -6.27 9.18
C GLN A 88 34.32 -6.77 9.06
N HIS A 89 33.46 -6.22 9.92
CA HIS A 89 32.04 -6.51 9.95
C HIS A 89 31.26 -5.72 8.89
N VAL A 90 30.11 -6.25 8.49
CA VAL A 90 29.17 -5.60 7.59
C VAL A 90 28.66 -4.30 8.23
N ASP A 91 28.74 -3.21 7.48
CA ASP A 91 28.26 -1.90 7.92
C ASP A 91 26.78 -1.70 7.56
N LEU A 92 25.90 -2.10 8.47
CA LEU A 92 24.45 -1.91 8.33
C LEU A 92 24.02 -0.44 8.38
N SER A 93 24.88 0.50 8.79
CA SER A 93 24.55 1.94 8.70
C SER A 93 24.50 2.43 7.25
N ARG A 94 25.10 1.65 6.33
CA ARG A 94 25.07 1.82 4.89
C ARG A 94 24.09 0.86 4.22
N ALA A 95 23.09 0.38 4.96
CA ALA A 95 21.95 -0.31 4.38
C ALA A 95 20.80 0.68 4.14
N THR A 96 19.96 0.40 3.16
CA THR A 96 18.76 1.20 2.85
C THR A 96 17.59 0.29 2.66
N ILE A 97 16.51 0.64 3.34
CA ILE A 97 15.19 0.03 3.22
C ILE A 97 14.43 0.87 2.20
N ASP A 98 14.06 0.28 1.07
CA ASP A 98 13.22 0.91 0.07
C ASP A 98 11.75 0.71 0.50
N THR A 99 11.04 1.82 0.66
CA THR A 99 9.60 1.86 0.97
C THR A 99 8.78 2.29 -0.23
N THR A 100 9.40 2.43 -1.41
CA THR A 100 8.76 2.89 -2.64
C THR A 100 8.46 1.73 -3.58
N PRO A 101 7.28 1.72 -4.23
CA PRO A 101 6.86 0.64 -5.13
C PRO A 101 7.39 0.79 -6.56
N SER A 102 8.46 1.57 -6.76
CA SER A 102 9.01 1.88 -8.09
C SER A 102 9.73 0.67 -8.67
N PHE A 103 9.12 -0.01 -9.63
CA PHE A 103 9.67 -1.24 -10.22
C PHE A 103 10.30 -0.96 -11.58
N ASP A 104 11.61 -0.75 -11.57
CA ASP A 104 12.44 -0.80 -12.76
C ASP A 104 13.42 -1.96 -12.59
N THR A 105 13.39 -2.94 -13.49
CA THR A 105 14.29 -4.11 -13.46
C THR A 105 15.76 -3.72 -13.53
N LEU A 106 16.07 -2.55 -14.08
CA LEU A 106 17.42 -1.99 -14.22
C LEU A 106 17.79 -1.00 -13.12
N ALA A 107 16.88 -0.65 -12.21
CA ALA A 107 17.18 0.26 -11.11
C ALA A 107 17.58 -0.46 -9.81
N TYR A 108 18.67 -0.05 -9.18
CA TYR A 108 19.12 -0.54 -7.87
C TYR A 108 19.85 0.56 -7.10
N TYR A 109 20.01 0.39 -5.79
CA TYR A 109 20.77 1.33 -4.98
C TYR A 109 22.25 0.97 -4.98
N ALA A 110 23.10 1.95 -5.28
CA ALA A 110 24.54 1.85 -5.17
C ALA A 110 25.06 2.74 -4.04
N TYR A 111 26.07 2.24 -3.34
CA TYR A 111 26.77 2.98 -2.30
C TYR A 111 28.15 3.47 -2.78
N PRO A 112 28.64 4.61 -2.26
CA PRO A 112 29.89 5.22 -2.71
C PRO A 112 31.13 4.34 -2.47
N LEU A 113 32.09 4.42 -3.40
CA LEU A 113 33.32 3.60 -3.52
C LEU A 113 34.28 3.62 -2.32
N THR A 114 34.23 4.62 -1.44
CA THR A 114 35.19 4.76 -0.35
C THR A 114 34.55 4.61 1.02
N GLY A 115 35.25 3.91 1.94
CA GLY A 115 34.79 3.71 3.32
C GLY A 115 34.73 4.98 4.18
N SER A 116 35.25 6.12 3.69
CA SER A 116 35.15 7.43 4.33
C SER A 116 33.90 8.22 3.93
N ASP A 117 33.15 7.74 2.93
CA ASP A 117 32.03 8.46 2.38
C ASP A 117 30.74 8.16 3.16
N THR A 118 30.15 9.22 3.71
CA THR A 118 28.86 9.19 4.42
C THR A 118 27.70 9.51 3.49
N ALA A 119 27.95 9.65 2.18
CA ALA A 119 26.92 9.94 1.20
C ALA A 119 25.84 8.83 1.17
N GLN A 120 24.59 9.29 1.00
CA GLN A 120 23.42 8.41 0.93
C GLN A 120 23.48 7.49 -0.31
N ALA A 121 22.77 6.37 -0.22
CA ALA A 121 22.59 5.47 -1.35
C ALA A 121 22.04 6.24 -2.55
N THR A 122 22.66 6.06 -3.72
CA THR A 122 22.15 6.66 -4.96
C THR A 122 21.40 5.60 -5.74
N LEU A 123 20.19 5.90 -6.19
CA LEU A 123 19.49 5.05 -7.15
C LEU A 123 20.22 5.14 -8.50
N ILE A 124 20.73 4.02 -8.98
CA ILE A 124 21.29 3.89 -10.33
C ILE A 124 20.28 3.11 -11.16
N SER A 125 19.91 3.65 -12.32
CA SER A 125 19.24 2.89 -13.38
C SER A 125 20.24 2.62 -14.48
N LEU A 126 20.31 1.37 -14.94
CA LEU A 126 21.21 1.01 -16.04
C LEU A 126 20.60 1.44 -17.37
N ASP A 127 21.37 2.16 -18.20
CA ASP A 127 21.01 2.30 -19.62
C ASP A 127 21.26 0.96 -20.32
N ALA A 128 20.18 0.30 -20.69
CA ALA A 128 20.24 -1.01 -21.35
C ALA A 128 21.10 -1.03 -22.63
N HIS A 129 21.34 0.12 -23.28
CA HIS A 129 22.16 0.18 -24.50
C HIS A 129 23.66 0.13 -24.24
N GLU A 130 24.10 0.55 -23.05
CA GLU A 130 25.52 0.57 -22.71
C GLU A 130 25.97 -0.81 -22.22
N TRP A 131 25.08 -1.54 -21.55
CA TRP A 131 25.38 -2.81 -20.91
C TRP A 131 25.29 -4.00 -21.87
N LYS A 132 26.26 -4.92 -21.80
CA LYS A 132 26.35 -6.11 -22.68
C LYS A 132 26.41 -7.40 -21.88
N SER A 133 25.82 -8.46 -22.41
CA SER A 133 26.02 -9.80 -21.85
C SER A 133 27.46 -10.27 -22.03
N ARG A 134 28.02 -10.99 -21.05
CA ARG A 134 29.38 -11.55 -21.13
C ARG A 134 29.46 -12.63 -22.22
N PRO A 135 30.35 -12.52 -23.23
CA PRO A 135 30.58 -13.59 -24.19
C PRO A 135 31.21 -14.81 -23.49
N ASN A 136 30.62 -16.00 -23.66
CA ASN A 136 31.09 -17.29 -23.11
C ASN A 136 30.89 -17.54 -21.59
N ALA A 137 30.17 -16.66 -20.87
CA ALA A 137 29.43 -17.16 -19.71
C ALA A 137 28.35 -18.11 -20.24
N ALA A 138 28.10 -19.25 -19.60
CA ALA A 138 27.14 -20.24 -20.09
C ALA A 138 25.73 -19.61 -20.25
N ASP A 139 25.45 -19.18 -21.48
CA ASP A 139 24.17 -18.99 -22.17
C ASP A 139 23.01 -18.37 -21.37
N TYR A 140 22.85 -17.04 -21.42
CA TYR A 140 21.58 -16.36 -21.05
C TYR A 140 21.36 -15.07 -21.86
N SER A 141 21.37 -15.18 -23.18
CA SER A 141 21.04 -14.08 -24.10
C SER A 141 19.58 -14.10 -24.51
N GLU A 142 18.75 -13.47 -23.69
CA GLU A 142 17.52 -12.73 -24.03
C GLU A 142 17.27 -11.81 -22.82
N TYR A 143 16.42 -10.78 -22.90
CA TYR A 143 16.13 -9.75 -21.87
C TYR A 143 16.74 -8.36 -22.05
N VAL A 144 16.20 -7.66 -23.03
CA VAL A 144 15.21 -6.62 -22.71
C VAL A 144 13.88 -7.05 -23.34
N SER A 145 12.83 -7.12 -22.51
CA SER A 145 11.42 -7.53 -22.76
C SER A 145 10.99 -9.00 -22.50
N GLY A 146 10.28 -9.20 -21.38
CA GLY A 146 9.21 -10.20 -21.12
C GLY A 146 9.52 -11.70 -20.91
N ASN A 147 9.67 -12.15 -19.63
CA ASN A 147 9.78 -13.53 -19.04
C ASN A 147 11.15 -14.31 -18.85
N THR A 148 12.17 -13.77 -18.16
CA THR A 148 13.28 -14.59 -17.60
C THR A 148 12.73 -15.25 -16.36
N ASP A 149 12.14 -16.44 -16.48
CA ASP A 149 11.43 -17.04 -15.37
C ASP A 149 12.40 -17.54 -14.28
N GLY A 150 12.96 -16.61 -13.49
CA GLY A 150 13.81 -16.88 -12.34
C GLY A 150 15.12 -17.53 -12.71
N HIS A 151 15.91 -16.96 -13.62
CA HIS A 151 17.31 -17.36 -13.83
C HIS A 151 18.22 -16.16 -13.58
N TYR A 152 19.45 -16.40 -13.14
CA TYR A 152 20.42 -15.33 -13.00
C TYR A 152 20.91 -14.85 -14.36
N THR A 153 20.88 -13.53 -14.54
CA THR A 153 21.50 -12.83 -15.66
C THR A 153 22.75 -12.11 -15.16
N LEU A 154 23.87 -12.23 -15.89
CA LEU A 154 25.10 -11.50 -15.64
C LEU A 154 25.31 -10.43 -16.72
N ILE A 155 25.44 -9.17 -16.30
CA ILE A 155 25.49 -8.01 -17.19
C ILE A 155 26.76 -7.18 -16.97
N GLU A 156 27.45 -6.94 -18.08
CA GLU A 156 28.61 -6.10 -18.39
C GLU A 156 28.45 -4.60 -18.60
N HIS A 157 29.12 -3.75 -17.83
CA HIS A 157 29.50 -2.42 -18.34
C HIS A 157 30.88 -1.99 -17.85
N ASP A 158 31.77 -1.70 -18.80
CA ASP A 158 33.19 -1.44 -18.57
C ASP A 158 33.89 -2.55 -17.74
N ARG A 159 34.03 -2.32 -16.43
CA ARG A 159 34.62 -3.25 -15.45
C ARG A 159 33.63 -3.66 -14.35
N SER A 160 32.41 -3.13 -14.38
CA SER A 160 31.35 -3.40 -13.43
C SER A 160 30.50 -4.59 -13.88
N LEU A 161 29.95 -5.35 -12.94
CA LEU A 161 29.18 -6.56 -13.18
C LEU A 161 27.89 -6.54 -12.36
N LEU A 162 26.74 -6.73 -13.02
CA LEU A 162 25.46 -6.97 -12.37
C LEU A 162 25.10 -8.45 -12.47
N LYS A 163 24.89 -9.13 -11.35
CA LYS A 163 24.27 -10.45 -11.26
C LYS A 163 22.86 -10.29 -10.68
N VAL A 164 21.83 -10.62 -11.46
CA VAL A 164 20.44 -10.40 -11.02
C VAL A 164 19.55 -11.57 -11.43
N ALA A 165 18.68 -12.01 -10.52
CA ALA A 165 17.54 -12.86 -10.83
C ALA A 165 16.28 -12.00 -10.70
N ALA A 166 15.48 -11.93 -11.77
CA ALA A 166 14.24 -11.19 -11.79
C ALA A 166 13.05 -12.14 -12.00
N PHE A 167 12.00 -11.91 -11.24
CA PHE A 167 10.67 -12.49 -11.39
C PHE A 167 9.71 -11.37 -11.85
N ASN A 168 8.40 -11.61 -11.86
CA ASN A 168 7.43 -10.63 -12.35
C ASN A 168 7.29 -9.44 -11.39
N TYR A 169 7.34 -9.68 -10.09
CA TYR A 169 7.09 -8.68 -9.06
C TYR A 169 8.31 -8.40 -8.18
N THR A 170 9.29 -9.29 -8.17
CA THR A 170 10.47 -9.25 -7.31
C THR A 170 11.76 -9.49 -8.09
N LYS A 171 12.87 -9.02 -7.56
CA LYS A 171 14.21 -9.32 -8.03
C LYS A 171 15.21 -9.33 -6.89
N VAL A 172 16.29 -10.08 -7.06
CA VAL A 172 17.39 -10.17 -6.12
C VAL A 172 18.70 -10.24 -6.88
N GLY A 173 19.75 -9.63 -6.35
CA GLY A 173 21.03 -9.65 -7.03
C GLY A 173 22.15 -8.98 -6.28
N VAL A 174 23.27 -8.89 -6.99
CA VAL A 174 24.50 -8.22 -6.58
C VAL A 174 25.00 -7.37 -7.73
N VAL A 175 25.40 -6.15 -7.44
CA VAL A 175 26.17 -5.30 -8.34
C VAL A 175 27.59 -5.16 -7.81
N ASP A 176 28.55 -5.47 -8.67
CA ASP A 176 29.96 -5.16 -8.50
C ASP A 176 30.27 -3.91 -9.34
N ILE A 177 30.69 -2.82 -8.70
CA ILE A 177 31.07 -1.57 -9.35
C ILE A 177 32.60 -1.44 -9.27
N ALA A 178 33.25 -1.42 -10.42
CA ALA A 178 34.69 -1.21 -10.49
C ALA A 178 35.06 0.25 -10.17
N GLY A 179 36.11 0.44 -9.38
CA GLY A 179 36.69 1.76 -9.13
C GLY A 179 37.46 2.32 -10.33
N ASP A 180 37.90 3.58 -10.26
CA ASP A 180 38.45 4.35 -11.39
C ASP A 180 39.76 3.77 -11.97
N ASP A 181 40.59 3.09 -11.17
CA ASP A 181 41.80 2.38 -11.60
C ASP A 181 41.69 0.85 -11.40
N ARG A 182 42.51 0.05 -12.10
CA ARG A 182 42.63 -1.42 -11.95
C ARG A 182 43.08 -1.87 -10.56
N TYR A 183 43.58 -0.93 -9.76
CA TYR A 183 43.98 -1.13 -8.37
C TYR A 183 42.94 -0.62 -7.38
N ASP A 184 41.92 0.11 -7.85
CA ASP A 184 40.79 0.49 -7.02
C ASP A 184 39.88 -0.71 -6.79
N LYS A 185 39.46 -0.84 -5.54
CA LYS A 185 38.67 -1.99 -5.11
C LYS A 185 37.27 -1.90 -5.69
N THR A 186 36.79 -3.06 -6.14
CA THR A 186 35.41 -3.27 -6.51
C THR A 186 34.51 -3.14 -5.28
N LEU A 187 33.42 -2.37 -5.41
CA LEU A 187 32.36 -2.39 -4.41
C LEU A 187 31.27 -3.36 -4.83
N VAL A 188 30.98 -4.29 -3.94
CA VAL A 188 29.91 -5.25 -4.10
C VAL A 188 28.73 -4.79 -3.26
N ASN A 189 27.55 -4.66 -3.88
CA ASN A 189 26.31 -4.30 -3.22
C ASN A 189 25.27 -5.36 -3.54
N LEU A 190 24.66 -5.92 -2.50
CA LEU A 190 23.54 -6.84 -2.64
C LEU A 190 22.22 -6.09 -2.51
N PHE A 191 21.21 -6.53 -3.24
CA PHE A 191 19.88 -5.95 -3.20
C PHE A 191 18.79 -6.98 -3.38
N TYR A 192 17.62 -6.73 -2.78
CA TYR A 192 16.36 -7.21 -3.33
C TYR A 192 15.42 -6.03 -3.53
N LYS A 193 14.49 -6.20 -4.46
CA LYS A 193 13.43 -5.24 -4.72
C LYS A 193 12.16 -5.95 -5.15
N GLY A 194 11.03 -5.45 -4.69
CA GLY A 194 9.69 -5.92 -4.97
C GLY A 194 8.82 -4.79 -5.47
N SER A 195 7.65 -5.17 -5.96
CA SER A 195 6.64 -4.28 -6.52
C SER A 195 5.27 -4.86 -6.31
N GLU A 196 4.28 -3.96 -6.24
CA GLU A 196 2.87 -4.31 -6.07
C GLU A 196 2.62 -5.11 -4.79
N THR A 197 2.09 -4.43 -3.78
CA THR A 197 1.55 -5.13 -2.61
C THR A 197 0.42 -6.07 -3.04
N PRO A 198 0.34 -7.29 -2.48
CA PRO A 198 -0.79 -8.16 -2.71
C PRO A 198 -2.09 -7.46 -2.33
N GLU A 199 -3.03 -7.38 -3.27
CA GLU A 199 -4.34 -6.80 -2.99
C GLU A 199 -5.04 -7.58 -1.87
N ALA A 200 -4.93 -8.90 -1.91
CA ALA A 200 -5.38 -9.83 -0.87
C ALA A 200 -4.27 -10.83 -0.55
N MET A 201 -4.08 -11.07 0.75
CA MET A 201 -3.26 -12.19 1.24
C MET A 201 -4.13 -13.44 1.34
N PRO A 202 -3.64 -14.63 0.96
CA PRO A 202 -4.33 -15.87 1.29
C PRO A 202 -4.57 -16.03 2.79
N VAL A 203 -5.72 -16.59 3.17
CA VAL A 203 -6.13 -16.78 4.59
C VAL A 203 -6.05 -18.23 5.05
N SER A 204 -5.92 -19.18 4.13
CA SER A 204 -5.65 -20.58 4.44
C SER A 204 -4.97 -21.28 3.27
N GLY A 205 -4.49 -22.49 3.53
CA GLY A 205 -3.76 -23.31 2.57
C GLY A 205 -2.25 -23.13 2.68
N THR A 206 -1.53 -23.86 1.84
CA THR A 206 -0.06 -23.86 1.84
C THR A 206 0.47 -23.60 0.44
N ALA A 207 1.61 -22.93 0.36
CA ALA A 207 2.31 -22.66 -0.88
C ALA A 207 3.81 -22.86 -0.72
N ASN A 208 4.46 -23.33 -1.78
CA ASN A 208 5.92 -23.34 -1.85
C ASN A 208 6.41 -22.25 -2.79
N TYR A 209 7.55 -21.67 -2.44
CA TYR A 209 8.22 -20.63 -3.21
C TYR A 209 9.66 -21.02 -3.46
N ASP A 210 10.11 -20.85 -4.70
CA ASP A 210 11.46 -21.15 -5.11
C ASP A 210 12.10 -19.91 -5.74
N GLY A 211 13.37 -19.69 -5.43
CA GLY A 211 14.14 -18.60 -5.99
C GLY A 211 15.58 -18.58 -5.52
N TYR A 212 16.06 -17.38 -5.22
CA TYR A 212 17.48 -17.06 -5.16
C TYR A 212 17.81 -16.17 -3.97
N TRP A 213 19.06 -16.20 -3.56
CA TRP A 213 19.57 -15.34 -2.51
C TRP A 213 21.02 -14.90 -2.77
N GLU A 214 21.40 -13.80 -2.16
CA GLU A 214 22.77 -13.28 -2.23
C GLU A 214 23.19 -12.82 -0.83
N ARG A 215 24.50 -12.73 -0.59
CA ARG A 215 25.02 -12.43 0.74
C ARG A 215 26.33 -11.65 0.70
N ALA A 216 26.57 -10.92 1.77
CA ALA A 216 27.88 -10.44 2.17
C ALA A 216 28.27 -11.10 3.49
N LEU A 217 29.55 -11.39 3.66
CA LEU A 217 30.10 -11.85 4.94
C LEU A 217 31.18 -10.91 5.45
N GLU A 218 31.52 -11.05 6.73
CA GLU A 218 32.72 -10.44 7.28
C GLU A 218 33.94 -10.88 6.49
N THR A 219 34.86 -9.95 6.27
CA THR A 219 36.13 -10.26 5.59
C THR A 219 37.23 -10.44 6.63
N LEU A 220 37.92 -11.59 6.55
CA LEU A 220 39.10 -11.87 7.37
C LEU A 220 40.38 -11.49 6.61
N TYR A 221 41.40 -11.01 7.33
CA TYR A 221 42.69 -10.60 6.76
C TYR A 221 43.37 -11.64 5.85
N ASN A 222 43.18 -12.93 6.13
CA ASN A 222 43.78 -14.02 5.34
C ASN A 222 42.99 -14.39 4.07
N ASP A 223 41.73 -13.98 3.94
CA ASP A 223 40.97 -14.21 2.69
C ASP A 223 41.55 -13.35 1.55
N THR A 224 41.97 -12.11 1.85
CA THR A 224 42.60 -11.19 0.89
C THR A 224 43.94 -11.64 0.33
N ASN A 225 44.79 -12.28 1.14
CA ASN A 225 46.12 -12.73 0.71
C ASN A 225 46.07 -13.99 -0.18
N ASN A 226 44.95 -14.72 -0.15
CA ASN A 226 44.75 -15.94 -0.94
C ASN A 226 44.03 -15.68 -2.28
N GLY A 227 43.86 -14.41 -2.68
CA GLY A 227 43.15 -14.05 -3.91
C GLY A 227 41.66 -14.37 -3.86
N TYR A 228 41.05 -14.35 -2.66
CA TYR A 228 39.62 -14.56 -2.50
C TYR A 228 38.84 -13.37 -3.11
N ASN A 229 38.54 -13.47 -4.40
CA ASN A 229 37.64 -12.58 -5.15
C ASN A 229 36.22 -13.17 -5.24
N GLY A 230 35.84 -13.99 -4.25
CA GLY A 230 34.72 -14.92 -4.29
C GLY A 230 33.48 -14.42 -3.54
N ASN A 231 32.93 -13.28 -3.93
CA ASN A 231 31.77 -12.73 -3.22
C ASN A 231 30.45 -13.17 -3.86
N LEU A 232 30.47 -13.50 -5.15
CA LEU A 232 29.30 -14.04 -5.85
C LEU A 232 29.15 -15.54 -5.58
N LEU A 233 27.93 -15.94 -5.21
CA LEU A 233 27.56 -17.36 -5.15
C LEU A 233 27.58 -17.96 -6.57
N ASN A 234 28.19 -19.14 -6.74
CA ASN A 234 28.19 -19.88 -8.00
C ASN A 234 26.82 -20.52 -8.26
N ALA A 235 26.23 -21.09 -7.21
CA ALA A 235 24.85 -21.54 -7.17
C ALA A 235 24.21 -20.98 -5.90
N SER A 236 22.98 -20.54 -6.05
CA SER A 236 22.18 -19.98 -4.98
C SER A 236 20.74 -20.44 -5.16
N HIS A 237 20.16 -20.98 -4.11
CA HIS A 237 18.77 -21.44 -4.08
C HIS A 237 18.14 -21.02 -2.77
N ALA A 238 16.95 -20.43 -2.86
CA ALA A 238 16.08 -20.13 -1.74
C ALA A 238 14.78 -20.91 -1.93
N ASN A 239 14.39 -21.69 -0.92
CA ASN A 239 13.15 -22.44 -0.92
C ASN A 239 12.35 -22.06 0.32
N PHE A 240 11.05 -21.85 0.17
CA PHE A 240 10.17 -21.50 1.27
C PHE A 240 8.88 -22.31 1.20
N THR A 241 8.37 -22.67 2.36
CA THR A 241 7.02 -23.19 2.55
C THR A 241 6.26 -22.22 3.44
N VAL A 242 5.14 -21.73 2.94
CA VAL A 242 4.26 -20.76 3.59
C VAL A 242 2.96 -21.47 3.94
N ASP A 243 2.59 -21.41 5.22
CA ASP A 243 1.29 -21.84 5.71
C ASP A 243 0.48 -20.59 6.08
N PHE A 244 -0.50 -20.28 5.24
CA PHE A 244 -1.37 -19.12 5.43
C PHE A 244 -2.39 -19.32 6.54
N SER A 245 -2.71 -20.58 6.87
CA SER A 245 -3.65 -20.94 7.94
C SER A 245 -3.00 -20.64 9.30
N ASP A 246 -1.75 -21.06 9.46
CA ASP A 246 -0.97 -20.84 10.67
C ASP A 246 -0.24 -19.48 10.69
N ARG A 247 -0.31 -18.73 9.59
CA ARG A 247 0.44 -17.47 9.36
C ARG A 247 1.94 -17.62 9.63
N LYS A 248 2.52 -18.69 9.11
CA LYS A 248 3.93 -19.04 9.32
C LYS A 248 4.64 -19.36 8.03
N MET A 249 5.93 -19.08 8.03
CA MET A 249 6.83 -19.36 6.92
C MET A 249 8.05 -20.11 7.43
N ARG A 250 8.46 -21.12 6.68
CA ARG A 250 9.74 -21.81 6.84
C ARG A 250 10.50 -21.70 5.54
N GLY A 251 11.82 -21.69 5.62
CA GLY A 251 12.63 -21.71 4.42
C GLY A 251 14.04 -22.21 4.64
N THR A 252 14.71 -22.42 3.53
CA THR A 252 16.11 -22.83 3.47
C THR A 252 16.81 -22.03 2.39
N LEU A 253 17.97 -21.48 2.75
CA LEU A 253 18.89 -20.85 1.84
C LEU A 253 20.08 -21.79 1.64
N HIS A 254 20.38 -22.11 0.39
CA HIS A 254 21.49 -22.97 0.00
C HIS A 254 22.36 -22.24 -1.01
N GLY A 255 23.64 -22.10 -0.72
CA GLY A 255 24.59 -21.42 -1.58
C GLY A 255 25.93 -22.14 -1.61
N ASN A 256 26.63 -22.04 -2.72
CA ASN A 256 28.02 -22.44 -2.79
C ASN A 256 28.89 -21.37 -3.46
N ASN A 257 30.14 -21.31 -3.02
CA ASN A 257 31.20 -20.65 -3.74
C ASN A 257 32.39 -21.61 -3.78
N GLY A 258 32.63 -22.19 -4.97
CA GLY A 258 33.56 -23.31 -5.13
C GLY A 258 33.22 -24.47 -4.20
N GLU A 259 34.16 -24.88 -3.35
CA GLU A 259 33.97 -25.95 -2.37
C GLU A 259 33.27 -25.49 -1.07
N ARG A 260 33.18 -24.18 -0.82
CA ARG A 260 32.58 -23.64 0.41
C ARG A 260 31.06 -23.58 0.28
N ARG A 261 30.37 -24.33 1.15
CA ARG A 261 28.90 -24.30 1.25
C ARG A 261 28.46 -23.27 2.28
N GLN A 262 27.39 -22.54 1.98
CA GLN A 262 26.70 -21.66 2.92
C GLN A 262 25.21 -21.95 2.91
N GLY A 263 24.58 -21.70 4.04
CA GLY A 263 23.14 -21.80 4.12
C GLY A 263 22.57 -21.44 5.47
N TYR A 264 21.26 -21.22 5.45
CA TYR A 264 20.43 -20.89 6.61
C TYR A 264 19.13 -21.70 6.55
N THR A 265 18.62 -22.07 7.71
CA THR A 265 17.20 -22.36 7.91
C THR A 265 16.50 -21.11 8.40
N ILE A 266 15.28 -20.87 7.94
CA ILE A 266 14.47 -19.68 8.27
C ILE A 266 13.16 -20.14 8.90
N THR A 267 12.74 -19.43 9.94
CA THR A 267 11.39 -19.48 10.50
C THR A 267 10.88 -18.07 10.73
N ALA A 268 9.69 -17.75 10.21
CA ALA A 268 9.08 -16.42 10.33
C ALA A 268 7.57 -16.51 10.57
N ASP A 269 7.04 -15.48 11.24
CA ASP A 269 5.61 -15.24 11.41
C ASP A 269 5.14 -14.17 10.40
N ILE A 270 3.92 -14.33 9.89
CA ILE A 270 3.31 -13.48 8.86
C ILE A 270 2.36 -12.47 9.52
N SER A 271 2.53 -11.18 9.22
CA SER A 271 1.63 -10.09 9.62
C SER A 271 1.32 -9.22 8.41
N GLY A 272 0.04 -9.08 8.08
CA GLY A 272 -0.37 -8.40 6.85
C GLY A 272 0.26 -9.06 5.63
N ALA A 273 0.86 -8.25 4.76
CA ALA A 273 1.68 -8.70 3.63
C ALA A 273 3.18 -8.81 3.97
N GLY A 274 3.57 -8.63 5.23
CA GLY A 274 4.94 -8.73 5.72
C GLY A 274 5.20 -10.04 6.47
N PHE A 275 6.48 -10.33 6.69
CA PHE A 275 6.91 -11.40 7.59
C PHE A 275 8.18 -11.01 8.33
N SER A 276 8.34 -11.55 9.55
CA SER A 276 9.54 -11.35 10.35
C SER A 276 9.89 -12.61 11.14
N GLY A 277 11.18 -12.82 11.38
CA GLY A 277 11.62 -14.08 11.95
C GLY A 277 13.11 -14.17 12.25
N LYS A 278 13.60 -15.41 12.27
CA LYS A 278 14.99 -15.75 12.57
C LYS A 278 15.54 -16.73 11.54
N ALA A 279 16.84 -16.62 11.29
CA ALA A 279 17.60 -17.55 10.51
C ALA A 279 18.71 -18.18 11.35
N THR A 280 18.88 -19.49 11.20
CA THR A 280 19.92 -20.27 11.88
C THR A 280 20.83 -20.90 10.84
N PRO A 281 22.16 -20.73 10.92
CA PRO A 281 23.09 -21.35 9.98
C PRO A 281 22.90 -22.86 9.91
N GLU A 282 23.00 -23.38 8.70
CA GLU A 282 23.03 -24.82 8.49
C GLU A 282 24.33 -25.43 9.03
N SER A 283 24.28 -26.69 9.46
CA SER A 283 25.44 -27.36 10.07
C SER A 283 26.67 -27.47 9.15
N TYR A 284 26.45 -27.52 7.84
CA TYR A 284 27.52 -27.53 6.83
C TYR A 284 28.00 -26.12 6.44
N SER A 285 27.30 -25.08 6.90
CA SER A 285 27.54 -23.69 6.51
C SER A 285 28.83 -23.18 7.13
N GLY A 286 29.62 -22.45 6.35
CA GLY A 286 30.74 -21.66 6.88
C GLY A 286 30.30 -20.47 7.74
N ILE A 287 29.02 -20.15 7.78
CA ILE A 287 28.46 -19.02 8.53
C ILE A 287 28.25 -19.42 10.00
N GLN A 288 28.71 -18.58 10.93
CA GLN A 288 28.75 -18.92 12.36
C GLN A 288 27.83 -18.07 13.24
N GLU A 289 26.86 -17.36 12.66
CA GLU A 289 25.92 -16.53 13.41
C GLU A 289 24.47 -16.67 12.96
N THR A 290 23.55 -16.53 13.92
CA THR A 290 22.13 -16.38 13.62
C THR A 290 21.85 -14.98 13.07
N ALA A 291 20.72 -14.85 12.38
CA ALA A 291 20.28 -13.58 11.81
C ALA A 291 18.80 -13.32 12.09
N SER A 292 18.40 -12.05 12.14
CA SER A 292 17.00 -11.64 12.02
C SER A 292 16.59 -11.67 10.56
N VAL A 293 15.31 -11.99 10.29
CA VAL A 293 14.73 -12.04 8.94
C VAL A 293 13.58 -11.05 8.87
N SER A 294 13.49 -10.30 7.78
CA SER A 294 12.37 -9.41 7.49
C SER A 294 12.12 -9.31 5.98
N GLY A 295 10.86 -9.25 5.58
CA GLY A 295 10.48 -9.13 4.18
C GLY A 295 8.98 -9.04 3.98
N SER A 296 8.59 -9.17 2.71
CA SER A 296 7.25 -8.89 2.20
C SER A 296 6.85 -9.86 1.10
N PHE A 297 5.54 -10.08 0.97
CA PHE A 297 4.92 -10.71 -0.19
C PHE A 297 4.60 -9.67 -1.25
N PHE A 298 4.61 -10.07 -2.52
CA PHE A 298 4.47 -9.20 -3.69
C PHE A 298 3.59 -9.85 -4.77
N GLY A 299 2.98 -9.00 -5.59
CA GLY A 299 2.11 -9.40 -6.69
C GLY A 299 0.74 -9.94 -6.25
N PRO A 300 -0.15 -10.20 -7.23
CA PRO A 300 -1.48 -10.73 -6.98
C PRO A 300 -1.44 -12.01 -6.13
N ASN A 301 -2.28 -12.07 -5.09
CA ASN A 301 -2.43 -13.26 -4.24
C ASN A 301 -1.12 -13.76 -3.61
N ALA A 302 -0.17 -12.85 -3.32
CA ALA A 302 1.14 -13.20 -2.81
C ALA A 302 1.94 -14.13 -3.74
N ALA A 303 1.89 -13.88 -5.05
CA ALA A 303 2.58 -14.68 -6.07
C ALA A 303 4.10 -14.77 -5.85
N GLU A 304 4.70 -13.77 -5.21
CA GLU A 304 6.14 -13.70 -4.96
C GLU A 304 6.43 -13.20 -3.55
N LEU A 305 7.66 -13.39 -3.08
CA LEU A 305 8.16 -12.85 -1.82
C LEU A 305 9.60 -12.40 -1.95
N GLY A 306 9.99 -11.43 -1.13
CA GLY A 306 11.37 -10.93 -1.05
C GLY A 306 11.70 -10.48 0.36
N GLY A 307 12.97 -10.57 0.73
CA GLY A 307 13.40 -10.22 2.09
C GLY A 307 14.91 -10.17 2.26
N HIS A 308 15.30 -9.85 3.50
CA HIS A 308 16.70 -9.76 3.90
C HIS A 308 16.94 -10.41 5.26
N LEU A 309 18.21 -10.66 5.53
CA LEU A 309 18.74 -11.22 6.76
C LEU A 309 19.82 -10.30 7.31
N GLU A 310 19.80 -10.05 8.61
CA GLU A 310 20.84 -9.29 9.32
C GLU A 310 21.43 -10.13 10.45
N GLY A 311 22.71 -10.45 10.35
CA GLY A 311 23.46 -11.20 11.35
C GLY A 311 23.54 -10.48 12.68
N GLN A 312 23.34 -11.21 13.78
CA GLN A 312 23.30 -10.63 15.14
C GLN A 312 24.62 -9.95 15.55
N GLN A 313 25.75 -10.41 15.00
CA GLN A 313 27.08 -9.84 15.21
C GLN A 313 27.55 -9.06 13.98
N ARG A 314 26.66 -8.78 13.00
CA ARG A 314 26.94 -8.08 11.74
C ARG A 314 28.04 -8.72 10.91
N ARG A 315 28.18 -10.05 10.99
CA ARG A 315 29.16 -10.81 10.19
C ARG A 315 28.57 -11.31 8.88
N ALA A 316 27.27 -11.16 8.69
CA ALA A 316 26.53 -11.61 7.54
C ALA A 316 25.33 -10.69 7.31
N VAL A 317 25.12 -10.33 6.05
CA VAL A 317 23.85 -9.79 5.56
C VAL A 317 23.49 -10.58 4.31
N ALA A 318 22.21 -10.83 4.10
CA ALA A 318 21.75 -11.53 2.92
C ALA A 318 20.40 -10.99 2.44
N VAL A 319 20.12 -11.22 1.16
CA VAL A 319 18.86 -10.84 0.51
C VAL A 319 18.35 -12.02 -0.30
N PHE A 320 17.04 -12.12 -0.47
CA PHE A 320 16.41 -13.19 -1.24
C PHE A 320 15.15 -12.70 -1.95
N ALA A 321 14.81 -13.38 -3.04
CA ALA A 321 13.53 -13.28 -3.71
C ALA A 321 13.11 -14.66 -4.23
N ALA A 322 11.83 -14.97 -4.18
CA ALA A 322 11.28 -16.24 -4.62
C ALA A 322 9.86 -16.09 -5.18
N ARG A 323 9.53 -16.91 -6.17
CA ARG A 323 8.18 -17.00 -6.72
C ARG A 323 7.46 -18.23 -6.24
N GLN A 324 6.13 -18.18 -6.17
CA GLN A 324 5.31 -19.33 -5.86
C GLN A 324 5.43 -20.39 -6.97
N THR A 325 5.70 -21.63 -6.60
CA THR A 325 5.81 -22.77 -7.53
C THR A 325 4.69 -23.78 -7.37
N THR A 326 4.14 -23.90 -6.15
CA THR A 326 2.98 -24.76 -5.88
C THR A 326 2.06 -24.11 -4.87
N ALA A 327 0.77 -24.44 -4.95
CA ALA A 327 -0.26 -24.01 -4.03
C ALA A 327 -1.25 -25.16 -3.79
N ASN A 328 -1.59 -25.41 -2.53
CA ASN A 328 -2.53 -26.44 -2.11
C ASN A 328 -3.57 -25.81 -1.18
N ASP A 329 -4.85 -26.03 -1.50
CA ASP A 329 -6.00 -25.61 -0.69
C ASP A 329 -5.99 -24.12 -0.31
N ILE A 330 -5.47 -23.28 -1.21
CA ILE A 330 -5.41 -21.84 -1.01
C ILE A 330 -6.81 -21.25 -1.03
N VAL A 331 -7.17 -20.59 0.06
CA VAL A 331 -8.35 -19.72 0.12
C VAL A 331 -7.84 -18.29 0.13
N GLN A 332 -8.24 -17.53 -0.89
CA GLN A 332 -7.87 -16.13 -0.98
C GLN A 332 -8.56 -15.33 0.12
N GLY A 333 -7.81 -14.42 0.73
CA GLY A 333 -8.38 -13.42 1.61
C GLY A 333 -9.17 -12.38 0.85
N GLU A 334 -9.72 -11.46 1.62
CA GLU A 334 -10.41 -10.32 1.06
C GLU A 334 -9.41 -9.21 0.70
N PRO A 335 -9.65 -8.45 -0.38
CA PRO A 335 -8.80 -7.32 -0.72
C PRO A 335 -8.72 -6.30 0.43
N THR A 336 -7.50 -5.86 0.73
CA THR A 336 -7.15 -4.85 1.74
C THR A 336 -6.88 -3.49 1.11
N THR A 337 -6.76 -3.45 -0.21
CA THR A 337 -6.59 -2.23 -1.01
C THR A 337 -7.63 -2.17 -2.12
N TYR A 338 -7.89 -0.97 -2.61
CA TYR A 338 -8.78 -0.74 -3.74
C TYR A 338 -8.19 0.37 -4.60
N ALA A 339 -8.22 0.20 -5.91
CA ALA A 339 -7.85 1.24 -6.85
C ALA A 339 -8.67 1.12 -8.13
N SER A 340 -9.18 2.26 -8.59
CA SER A 340 -10.00 2.32 -9.80
C SER A 340 -9.89 3.66 -10.50
N VAL A 341 -10.02 3.63 -11.82
CA VAL A 341 -9.96 4.80 -12.70
C VAL A 341 -11.13 4.75 -13.66
N LEU A 342 -11.93 5.80 -13.66
CA LEU A 342 -12.97 6.05 -14.65
C LEU A 342 -12.40 6.96 -15.73
N GLN A 343 -12.25 6.42 -16.93
CA GLN A 343 -11.70 7.14 -18.07
C GLN A 343 -12.81 7.86 -18.85
N ALA A 344 -12.58 9.12 -19.22
CA ALA A 344 -13.48 9.90 -20.05
C ALA A 344 -12.74 10.65 -21.16
N ASP A 345 -13.41 10.82 -22.29
CA ASP A 345 -12.98 11.64 -23.42
C ASP A 345 -13.39 13.09 -23.19
N GLY A 346 -12.42 13.94 -22.86
CA GLY A 346 -12.61 15.37 -22.64
C GLY A 346 -12.37 16.22 -23.89
N SER A 347 -12.18 15.60 -25.07
CA SER A 347 -11.94 16.33 -26.31
C SER A 347 -13.13 17.22 -26.70
N GLU A 348 -12.86 18.35 -27.38
CA GLU A 348 -13.92 19.23 -27.88
C GLU A 348 -14.89 18.48 -28.83
N HIS A 349 -14.36 17.48 -29.53
CA HIS A 349 -15.06 16.64 -30.50
C HIS A 349 -15.61 15.33 -29.91
N ALA A 350 -15.54 15.13 -28.59
CA ALA A 350 -16.06 13.94 -27.93
C ALA A 350 -17.56 13.76 -28.27
N PRO A 351 -18.00 12.52 -28.58
CA PRO A 351 -19.38 12.25 -28.94
C PRO A 351 -20.33 12.60 -27.79
N ASP A 352 -21.57 12.99 -28.09
CA ASP A 352 -22.52 13.36 -27.03
C ASP A 352 -23.01 12.17 -26.17
N THR A 353 -22.65 10.93 -26.56
CA THR A 353 -22.88 9.69 -25.82
C THR A 353 -21.59 8.88 -25.82
N ASN A 354 -21.37 8.02 -24.82
CA ASN A 354 -20.11 7.29 -24.62
C ASN A 354 -18.87 8.17 -24.38
N VAL A 355 -19.03 9.36 -23.79
CA VAL A 355 -17.89 10.14 -23.30
C VAL A 355 -17.14 9.41 -22.19
N ILE A 356 -17.84 8.59 -21.41
CA ILE A 356 -17.25 7.71 -20.41
C ILE A 356 -16.82 6.41 -21.10
N GLN A 357 -15.51 6.17 -21.14
CA GLN A 357 -14.92 5.04 -21.86
C GLN A 357 -14.87 3.76 -21.02
N GLY A 358 -15.02 3.88 -19.70
CA GLY A 358 -15.14 2.72 -18.81
C GLY A 358 -14.54 2.96 -17.42
N LEU A 359 -14.98 2.14 -16.46
CA LEU A 359 -14.39 2.03 -15.14
C LEU A 359 -13.41 0.85 -15.14
N HIS A 360 -12.15 1.13 -14.78
CA HIS A 360 -11.08 0.15 -14.72
C HIS A 360 -10.65 -0.06 -13.27
N THR A 361 -10.68 -1.30 -12.79
CA THR A 361 -9.95 -1.69 -11.58
C THR A 361 -8.48 -1.85 -11.95
N ILE A 362 -7.60 -1.30 -11.13
CA ILE A 362 -6.15 -1.31 -11.35
C ILE A 362 -5.43 -1.78 -10.09
N PRO A 363 -4.18 -2.30 -10.22
CA PRO A 363 -3.36 -2.60 -9.05
C PRO A 363 -3.14 -1.35 -8.21
N PHE A 364 -3.33 -1.47 -6.89
CA PHE A 364 -2.95 -0.41 -5.98
C PHE A 364 -1.42 -0.27 -5.96
N SER A 365 -0.92 0.95 -6.12
CA SER A 365 0.52 1.20 -6.15
C SER A 365 1.21 0.85 -4.84
N GLY A 366 0.48 0.85 -3.72
CA GLY A 366 1.03 0.79 -2.38
C GLY A 366 1.13 2.13 -1.67
N ASP A 367 0.96 3.24 -2.41
CA ASP A 367 0.97 4.60 -1.89
C ASP A 367 -0.23 5.39 -2.43
N ILE A 368 -1.02 5.96 -1.54
CA ILE A 368 -2.16 6.83 -1.89
C ILE A 368 -1.74 8.11 -2.63
N LYS A 369 -0.45 8.43 -2.67
CA LYS A 369 0.10 9.57 -3.41
C LYS A 369 0.58 9.21 -4.81
N THR A 370 0.54 7.93 -5.18
CA THR A 370 1.03 7.46 -6.48
C THR A 370 -0.06 6.67 -7.19
N LEU A 371 -0.50 7.14 -8.36
CA LEU A 371 -1.42 6.39 -9.22
C LEU A 371 -0.63 5.70 -10.34
N LYS A 372 -0.94 4.42 -10.62
CA LYS A 372 -0.40 3.69 -11.78
C LYS A 372 -1.55 3.39 -12.74
N PHE A 373 -1.47 3.84 -13.99
CA PHE A 373 -2.50 3.57 -14.99
C PHE A 373 -1.87 3.34 -16.37
N LYS A 374 -2.16 2.20 -17.00
CA LYS A 374 -1.63 1.80 -18.32
C LYS A 374 -0.10 1.92 -18.46
N GLY A 375 0.64 1.62 -17.39
CA GLY A 375 2.11 1.68 -17.36
C GLY A 375 2.68 3.06 -17.02
N GLU A 376 1.85 4.10 -16.97
CA GLU A 376 2.25 5.43 -16.51
C GLU A 376 2.12 5.55 -14.99
N VAL A 377 3.04 6.30 -14.38
CA VAL A 377 3.09 6.57 -12.94
C VAL A 377 2.88 8.06 -12.71
N PHE A 378 1.85 8.40 -11.94
CA PHE A 378 1.48 9.78 -11.62
C PHE A 378 1.79 10.07 -10.15
N ASP A 379 2.64 11.06 -9.89
CA ASP A 379 2.84 11.63 -8.56
C ASP A 379 1.73 12.65 -8.26
N LEU A 380 0.76 12.25 -7.45
CA LEU A 380 -0.41 13.05 -7.12
C LEU A 380 -0.07 14.27 -6.26
N THR A 381 1.13 14.33 -5.65
CA THR A 381 1.57 15.49 -4.87
C THR A 381 2.00 16.65 -5.75
N GLN A 382 2.59 16.36 -6.91
CA GLN A 382 3.03 17.39 -7.85
C GLN A 382 1.88 17.91 -8.70
N VAL A 383 0.95 17.03 -9.09
CA VAL A 383 -0.22 17.42 -9.88
C VAL A 383 -1.10 18.42 -9.11
N ALA A 384 -1.26 18.22 -7.80
CA ALA A 384 -1.99 19.16 -6.95
C ALA A 384 -1.38 20.58 -6.91
N ALA A 385 -0.09 20.72 -7.23
CA ALA A 385 0.61 22.01 -7.21
C ALA A 385 0.54 22.76 -8.54
N GLN A 386 0.27 22.08 -9.67
CA GLN A 386 0.45 22.68 -10.99
C GLN A 386 -0.80 23.32 -11.60
N ASP A 387 -2.03 22.91 -11.25
CA ASP A 387 -3.22 23.45 -11.98
C ASP A 387 -4.46 23.79 -11.14
N GLY A 388 -4.50 23.54 -9.83
CA GLY A 388 -5.62 23.95 -8.94
C GLY A 388 -7.02 23.36 -9.26
N GLU A 389 -7.21 22.77 -10.45
CA GLU A 389 -8.43 22.10 -10.92
C GLU A 389 -8.25 20.57 -11.06
N VAL A 390 -7.01 20.10 -11.19
CA VAL A 390 -6.64 18.69 -11.44
C VAL A 390 -5.94 18.13 -10.21
N CYS A 391 -6.58 17.13 -9.59
CA CYS A 391 -6.27 16.55 -8.28
C CYS A 391 -6.09 17.56 -7.12
N CYS A 392 -6.65 17.34 -5.95
CA CYS A 392 -7.37 16.17 -5.46
C CYS A 392 -8.66 16.63 -4.78
N ILE A 393 -9.62 15.71 -4.60
CA ILE A 393 -10.85 16.01 -3.88
C ILE A 393 -10.48 16.36 -2.43
N GLU A 394 -10.98 17.50 -1.95
CA GLU A 394 -10.94 17.86 -0.53
C GLU A 394 -12.10 17.19 0.23
N PRO A 395 -11.98 16.92 1.55
CA PRO A 395 -10.85 17.24 2.42
C PRO A 395 -9.65 16.30 2.24
N LYS A 396 -8.43 16.74 2.57
CA LYS A 396 -7.23 15.87 2.58
C LYS A 396 -7.47 14.54 3.30
N PHE A 397 -7.31 13.44 2.59
CA PHE A 397 -7.54 12.08 3.06
C PHE A 397 -6.28 11.41 3.60
N GLN A 398 -6.46 10.42 4.48
CA GLN A 398 -5.37 9.74 5.18
C GLN A 398 -5.16 8.31 4.70
N PHE A 399 -6.23 7.63 4.30
CA PHE A 399 -6.20 6.21 3.93
C PHE A 399 -6.50 5.99 2.47
N MET A 400 -6.95 7.03 1.77
CA MET A 400 -7.30 6.96 0.36
C MET A 400 -6.98 8.30 -0.32
N GLN A 401 -7.06 8.32 -1.65
CA GLN A 401 -6.98 9.53 -2.45
C GLN A 401 -7.97 9.42 -3.61
N THR A 402 -8.54 10.54 -4.01
CA THR A 402 -9.48 10.58 -5.13
C THR A 402 -9.43 11.94 -5.83
N GLY A 403 -9.69 11.96 -7.13
CA GLY A 403 -9.63 13.18 -7.91
C GLY A 403 -9.70 12.94 -9.41
N LEU A 404 -9.26 13.95 -10.14
CA LEU A 404 -9.16 13.97 -11.60
C LEU A 404 -7.71 14.17 -11.99
N LEU A 405 -7.23 13.41 -12.98
CA LEU A 405 -6.03 13.74 -13.76
C LEU A 405 -6.45 14.03 -15.20
N SER A 406 -5.81 14.99 -15.85
CA SER A 406 -5.89 15.17 -17.29
C SER A 406 -4.57 14.78 -17.93
N SER A 407 -4.64 14.07 -19.05
CA SER A 407 -3.49 13.80 -19.91
C SER A 407 -3.80 14.31 -21.32
N THR A 408 -2.85 15.02 -21.92
CA THR A 408 -2.92 15.49 -23.30
C THR A 408 -1.88 14.72 -24.13
N ALA A 409 -2.34 14.02 -25.16
CA ALA A 409 -1.47 13.17 -25.99
C ALA A 409 -0.67 13.99 -27.02
N GLY A 410 0.08 15.00 -26.58
CA GLY A 410 0.94 15.84 -27.43
C GLY A 410 0.20 16.78 -28.40
N ASN A 411 -1.13 16.77 -28.41
CA ASN A 411 -1.98 17.75 -29.08
C ASN A 411 -3.02 18.29 -28.07
N ALA A 412 -3.45 19.54 -28.22
CA ALA A 412 -4.36 20.19 -27.27
C ALA A 412 -5.84 19.73 -27.40
N ASN A 413 -6.15 18.89 -28.39
CA ASN A 413 -7.52 18.51 -28.73
C ASN A 413 -7.90 17.12 -28.22
N ASP A 414 -6.93 16.23 -27.95
CA ASP A 414 -7.14 14.89 -27.41
C ASP A 414 -6.88 14.90 -25.90
N ILE A 415 -7.91 15.31 -25.16
CA ILE A 415 -7.89 15.37 -23.70
C ILE A 415 -8.46 14.08 -23.13
N THR A 416 -7.66 13.32 -22.40
CA THR A 416 -8.13 12.19 -21.61
C THR A 416 -8.28 12.61 -20.16
N LEU A 417 -9.46 12.37 -19.58
CA LEU A 417 -9.78 12.63 -18.19
C LEU A 417 -9.80 11.32 -17.40
N LEU A 418 -9.10 11.27 -16.27
CA LEU A 418 -8.98 10.11 -15.41
C LEU A 418 -9.54 10.43 -14.02
N TYR A 419 -10.77 10.01 -13.75
CA TYR A 419 -11.41 10.14 -12.45
C TYR A 419 -11.08 8.93 -11.58
N PHE A 420 -10.23 9.10 -10.57
CA PHE A 420 -9.68 7.97 -9.83
C PHE A 420 -10.13 7.96 -8.36
N ALA A 421 -10.19 6.75 -7.78
CA ALA A 421 -10.31 6.54 -6.34
C ALA A 421 -9.48 5.32 -5.94
N HIS A 422 -8.56 5.48 -4.99
CA HIS A 422 -7.72 4.40 -4.50
C HIS A 422 -7.29 4.57 -3.04
N GLY A 423 -6.99 3.47 -2.35
CA GLY A 423 -6.56 3.50 -0.96
C GLY A 423 -6.60 2.16 -0.23
N HIS A 424 -6.34 2.24 1.07
CA HIS A 424 -6.43 1.15 2.03
C HIS A 424 -7.86 1.00 2.53
N LEU A 425 -8.44 -0.16 2.28
CA LEU A 425 -9.80 -0.46 2.67
C LEU A 425 -9.93 -0.61 4.17
N THR A 426 -11.11 -0.28 4.67
CA THR A 426 -11.50 -0.71 6.01
C THR A 426 -11.53 -2.24 6.05
N ALA A 427 -10.84 -2.84 7.02
CA ALA A 427 -10.94 -4.27 7.27
C ALA A 427 -12.39 -4.64 7.57
N ARG A 428 -12.90 -5.76 7.04
CA ARG A 428 -14.33 -6.10 7.13
C ARG A 428 -14.85 -6.21 8.57
N ASP A 429 -14.00 -6.67 9.48
CA ASP A 429 -14.28 -6.76 10.92
C ASP A 429 -14.22 -5.41 11.63
N GLN A 430 -13.62 -4.39 11.01
CA GLN A 430 -13.61 -3.02 11.50
C GLN A 430 -14.76 -2.17 10.93
N VAL A 431 -15.44 -2.60 9.87
CA VAL A 431 -16.65 -1.92 9.38
C VAL A 431 -17.70 -1.97 10.49
N PRO A 432 -18.27 -0.83 10.92
CA PRO A 432 -19.29 -0.84 11.95
C PRO A 432 -20.48 -1.73 11.54
N VAL A 433 -21.07 -2.43 12.51
CA VAL A 433 -22.22 -3.32 12.30
C VAL A 433 -23.55 -2.72 12.78
N THR A 434 -23.48 -1.61 13.51
CA THR A 434 -24.64 -0.89 14.05
C THR A 434 -24.36 0.61 14.05
N GLY A 435 -25.43 1.40 14.12
CA GLY A 435 -25.35 2.86 14.20
C GLY A 435 -25.28 3.53 12.83
N THR A 436 -25.29 4.86 12.86
CA THR A 436 -25.29 5.70 11.67
C THR A 436 -24.07 6.62 11.68
N ALA A 437 -23.46 6.82 10.52
CA ALA A 437 -22.37 7.76 10.32
C ALA A 437 -22.72 8.75 9.20
N SER A 438 -22.46 10.03 9.44
CA SER A 438 -22.56 11.05 8.40
C SER A 438 -21.19 11.26 7.77
N TYR A 439 -21.14 11.57 6.48
CA TYR A 439 -19.91 11.85 5.75
C TYR A 439 -20.09 13.14 4.96
N LYS A 440 -19.02 13.93 4.87
CA LYS A 440 -18.96 15.13 4.04
C LYS A 440 -17.66 15.13 3.25
N GLY A 441 -17.76 15.50 1.98
CA GLY A 441 -16.62 15.75 1.13
C GLY A 441 -17.08 16.40 -0.15
N ARG A 442 -16.50 15.98 -1.27
CA ARG A 442 -16.70 16.62 -2.57
C ARG A 442 -16.74 15.62 -3.71
N TRP A 443 -17.18 16.08 -4.87
CA TRP A 443 -17.30 15.24 -6.06
C TRP A 443 -16.85 16.00 -7.31
N MET A 444 -16.49 15.24 -8.34
CA MET A 444 -16.08 15.73 -9.64
C MET A 444 -16.72 14.86 -10.72
N ALA A 445 -17.02 15.44 -11.88
CA ALA A 445 -17.65 14.71 -12.97
C ALA A 445 -17.46 15.40 -14.31
N PHE A 446 -17.66 14.62 -15.37
CA PHE A 446 -17.75 15.10 -16.74
C PHE A 446 -18.95 14.46 -17.42
N GLY A 447 -19.60 15.21 -18.30
CA GLY A 447 -20.57 14.64 -19.21
C GLY A 447 -20.98 15.57 -20.32
N ARG A 448 -21.70 15.02 -21.30
CA ARG A 448 -22.22 15.74 -22.45
C ARG A 448 -23.65 15.29 -22.71
N ALA A 449 -24.51 16.24 -23.05
CA ALA A 449 -25.86 15.95 -23.53
C ALA A 449 -25.92 16.16 -25.05
N PRO A 450 -26.80 15.46 -25.79
CA PRO A 450 -26.90 15.53 -27.26
C PRO A 450 -26.95 16.92 -27.88
N GLN A 451 -27.55 17.89 -27.19
CA GLN A 451 -27.63 19.29 -27.64
C GLN A 451 -27.06 20.26 -26.60
N GLY A 452 -26.31 19.74 -25.63
CA GLY A 452 -25.79 20.48 -24.48
C GLY A 452 -24.31 20.82 -24.63
N GLN A 453 -23.89 21.86 -23.92
CA GLN A 453 -22.47 22.11 -23.67
C GLN A 453 -21.91 21.05 -22.71
N ALA A 454 -20.59 20.84 -22.74
CA ALA A 454 -19.93 19.94 -21.81
C ALA A 454 -20.17 20.39 -20.36
N TYR A 455 -20.65 19.48 -19.53
CA TYR A 455 -20.82 19.69 -18.10
C TYR A 455 -19.56 19.25 -17.37
N VAL A 456 -18.98 20.17 -16.58
CA VAL A 456 -17.77 19.92 -15.79
C VAL A 456 -18.06 20.25 -14.34
N ALA A 457 -18.05 19.23 -13.47
CA ALA A 457 -18.12 19.42 -12.03
C ALA A 457 -16.71 19.40 -11.44
N ARG A 458 -16.31 20.52 -10.83
CA ARG A 458 -15.02 20.70 -10.14
C ARG A 458 -15.14 20.54 -8.64
N SER A 459 -14.14 19.97 -7.98
CA SER A 459 -14.19 19.72 -6.54
C SER A 459 -14.38 21.01 -5.74
N SER A 460 -13.76 22.13 -6.11
CA SER A 460 -13.87 23.42 -5.40
C SER A 460 -15.30 23.96 -5.26
N GLU A 461 -16.23 23.49 -6.09
CA GLU A 461 -17.60 24.01 -6.23
C GLU A 461 -18.68 23.01 -5.81
N ASN A 462 -18.32 21.74 -5.59
CA ASN A 462 -19.26 20.63 -5.53
C ASN A 462 -19.16 19.88 -4.19
N GLU A 463 -20.25 19.85 -3.42
CA GLU A 463 -20.31 19.17 -2.11
C GLU A 463 -20.91 17.78 -2.24
N ALA A 464 -20.33 16.80 -1.53
CA ALA A 464 -20.86 15.45 -1.39
C ALA A 464 -21.22 15.19 0.08
N ARG A 465 -22.43 14.68 0.32
CA ARG A 465 -22.91 14.34 1.67
C ARG A 465 -23.47 12.94 1.65
N PHE A 466 -23.11 12.13 2.64
CA PHE A 466 -23.63 10.78 2.78
C PHE A 466 -24.03 10.47 4.22
N THR A 467 -24.92 9.51 4.37
CA THR A 467 -25.27 8.86 5.63
C THR A 467 -25.20 7.36 5.41
N ALA A 468 -24.29 6.70 6.12
CA ALA A 468 -24.23 5.25 6.21
C ALA A 468 -25.03 4.81 7.43
N ASP A 469 -25.98 3.93 7.25
CA ASP A 469 -26.63 3.17 8.32
C ASP A 469 -26.13 1.73 8.25
N PHE A 470 -25.29 1.38 9.21
CA PHE A 470 -24.62 0.09 9.25
C PHE A 470 -25.54 -1.05 9.70
N ALA A 471 -26.58 -0.72 10.49
CA ALA A 471 -27.57 -1.71 10.92
C ALA A 471 -28.47 -2.11 9.74
N SER A 472 -28.95 -1.14 8.96
CA SER A 472 -29.73 -1.42 7.75
C SER A 472 -28.89 -1.75 6.52
N ARG A 473 -27.55 -1.59 6.61
CA ARG A 473 -26.59 -1.76 5.52
C ARG A 473 -26.92 -0.87 4.32
N THR A 474 -27.28 0.38 4.57
CA THR A 474 -27.62 1.35 3.52
C THR A 474 -26.68 2.55 3.55
N LEU A 475 -26.39 3.08 2.36
CA LEU A 475 -25.69 4.34 2.17
C LEU A 475 -26.61 5.25 1.34
N SER A 476 -27.07 6.34 1.95
CA SER A 476 -27.81 7.38 1.25
C SER A 476 -26.92 8.60 1.08
N GLY A 477 -26.99 9.27 -0.05
CA GLY A 477 -26.16 10.43 -0.32
C GLY A 477 -26.80 11.44 -1.24
N ASN A 478 -26.19 12.61 -1.27
CA ASN A 478 -26.59 13.70 -2.12
C ASN A 478 -25.35 14.48 -2.54
N LEU A 479 -25.17 14.59 -3.87
CA LEU A 479 -24.12 15.37 -4.50
C LEU A 479 -24.74 16.67 -5.00
N GLN A 480 -24.25 17.79 -4.48
CA GLN A 480 -24.77 19.12 -4.78
C GLN A 480 -23.72 19.95 -5.51
N GLY A 481 -24.14 20.65 -6.55
CA GLY A 481 -23.33 21.70 -7.16
C GLY A 481 -23.48 23.06 -6.48
N ARG A 482 -22.65 24.02 -6.91
CA ARG A 482 -22.49 25.35 -6.29
C ARG A 482 -23.79 26.12 -6.11
N SER A 483 -24.72 26.00 -7.06
CA SER A 483 -26.01 26.69 -7.05
C SER A 483 -27.09 25.96 -6.24
N GLY A 484 -26.83 24.73 -5.80
CA GLY A 484 -27.82 23.81 -5.21
C GLY A 484 -28.87 23.28 -6.20
N ALA A 485 -28.85 23.73 -7.45
CA ALA A 485 -29.76 23.26 -8.51
C ALA A 485 -29.33 21.89 -9.06
N ASP A 486 -28.02 21.65 -9.11
CA ASP A 486 -27.43 20.37 -9.48
C ASP A 486 -27.55 19.44 -8.28
N ALA A 487 -28.49 18.50 -8.32
CA ALA A 487 -28.74 17.55 -7.25
C ALA A 487 -28.77 16.12 -7.77
N ILE A 488 -27.81 15.32 -7.32
CA ILE A 488 -27.72 13.89 -7.62
C ILE A 488 -27.93 13.12 -6.32
N ASP A 489 -29.03 12.38 -6.24
CA ASP A 489 -29.33 11.54 -5.09
C ASP A 489 -28.71 10.16 -5.27
N VAL A 490 -27.96 9.72 -4.28
CA VAL A 490 -27.29 8.42 -4.24
C VAL A 490 -28.00 7.50 -3.26
N THR A 491 -28.23 6.25 -3.65
CA THR A 491 -28.70 5.19 -2.77
C THR A 491 -27.94 3.92 -3.09
N ALA A 492 -27.30 3.34 -2.08
CA ALA A 492 -26.48 2.15 -2.21
C ALA A 492 -26.68 1.20 -1.03
N THR A 493 -26.38 -0.08 -1.27
CA THR A 493 -26.36 -1.14 -0.27
C THR A 493 -24.92 -1.40 0.14
N ILE A 494 -24.67 -1.52 1.44
CA ILE A 494 -23.36 -1.82 2.01
C ILE A 494 -23.17 -3.34 2.05
N VAL A 495 -22.11 -3.82 1.42
CA VAL A 495 -21.73 -5.25 1.37
C VAL A 495 -20.28 -5.36 1.83
N GLY A 496 -20.09 -5.83 3.07
CA GLY A 496 -18.77 -5.84 3.70
C GLY A 496 -18.21 -4.42 3.83
N ASN A 497 -17.07 -4.16 3.21
CA ASN A 497 -16.40 -2.86 3.15
C ASN A 497 -16.61 -2.15 1.79
N ARG A 498 -17.61 -2.58 1.01
CA ARG A 498 -18.03 -1.98 -0.27
C ARG A 498 -19.45 -1.48 -0.21
N PHE A 499 -19.81 -0.67 -1.20
CA PHE A 499 -21.20 -0.33 -1.47
C PHE A 499 -21.46 -0.24 -2.97
N GLU A 500 -22.67 -0.66 -3.37
CA GLU A 500 -23.14 -0.61 -4.74
C GLU A 500 -24.59 -0.11 -4.78
N GLY A 501 -24.94 0.62 -5.82
CA GLY A 501 -26.28 1.18 -5.92
C GLY A 501 -26.51 2.02 -7.16
N THR A 502 -27.34 3.04 -6.99
CA THR A 502 -27.75 3.94 -8.07
C THR A 502 -27.68 5.39 -7.65
N ALA A 503 -27.40 6.25 -8.61
CA ALA A 503 -27.59 7.69 -8.51
C ALA A 503 -28.75 8.12 -9.42
N SER A 504 -29.47 9.17 -9.03
CA SER A 504 -30.54 9.76 -9.82
C SER A 504 -30.33 11.25 -9.94
N ILE A 505 -30.35 11.75 -11.18
CA ILE A 505 -30.21 13.18 -11.47
C ILE A 505 -31.60 13.82 -11.48
N LYS A 506 -31.88 14.72 -10.53
CA LYS A 506 -33.15 15.46 -10.47
C LYS A 506 -32.99 16.81 -11.16
N GLY A 507 -33.95 17.21 -11.99
CA GLY A 507 -33.98 18.53 -12.65
C GLY A 507 -33.07 18.69 -13.88
N GLY A 508 -32.10 17.79 -14.05
CA GLY A 508 -31.18 17.73 -15.20
C GLY A 508 -30.01 18.70 -15.07
N LEU A 509 -28.80 18.21 -15.37
CA LEU A 509 -27.56 19.01 -15.26
C LEU A 509 -27.29 19.76 -16.56
N THR A 510 -26.73 20.96 -16.44
CA THR A 510 -26.36 21.83 -17.57
C THR A 510 -25.13 22.67 -17.20
N ALA A 511 -24.31 22.99 -18.19
CA ALA A 511 -23.13 23.85 -18.01
C ALA A 511 -23.48 25.28 -17.58
N ASP A 512 -24.69 25.76 -17.94
CA ASP A 512 -25.22 27.05 -17.50
C ASP A 512 -26.59 26.85 -16.81
N PRO A 513 -26.62 26.68 -15.48
CA PRO A 513 -27.86 26.50 -14.74
C PRO A 513 -28.72 27.78 -14.66
N GLN A 514 -28.19 28.94 -15.08
CA GLN A 514 -28.92 30.22 -15.07
C GLN A 514 -29.55 30.56 -16.43
N ALA A 515 -29.15 29.87 -17.50
CA ALA A 515 -29.70 30.08 -18.83
C ALA A 515 -31.20 29.70 -18.90
N VAL A 516 -32.00 30.63 -19.44
CA VAL A 516 -33.44 30.46 -19.61
C VAL A 516 -33.73 29.79 -20.96
N GLY A 517 -34.62 28.80 -20.97
CA GLY A 517 -35.08 28.15 -22.21
C GLY A 517 -34.20 27.01 -22.72
N ILE A 518 -33.29 26.46 -21.90
CA ILE A 518 -32.52 25.25 -22.24
C ILE A 518 -33.50 24.10 -22.51
N SER A 519 -33.35 23.41 -23.66
CA SER A 519 -34.17 22.26 -24.02
C SER A 519 -33.91 21.07 -23.08
N PRO A 520 -34.89 20.16 -22.90
CA PRO A 520 -34.64 18.93 -22.15
C PRO A 520 -33.48 18.09 -22.71
N ASP A 521 -33.31 18.05 -24.04
CA ASP A 521 -32.26 17.29 -24.74
C ASP A 521 -30.85 17.89 -24.58
N ALA A 522 -30.76 19.12 -24.07
CA ALA A 522 -29.52 19.77 -23.71
C ALA A 522 -29.16 19.59 -22.22
N ARG A 523 -29.95 18.79 -21.48
CA ARG A 523 -29.69 18.46 -20.06
C ARG A 523 -29.29 17.01 -19.89
N ILE A 524 -28.30 16.77 -19.05
CA ILE A 524 -27.94 15.41 -18.61
C ILE A 524 -28.98 14.96 -17.59
N THR A 525 -29.62 13.82 -17.85
CA THR A 525 -30.65 13.24 -16.97
C THR A 525 -30.45 11.74 -16.82
N GLY A 526 -31.31 11.09 -16.04
CA GLY A 526 -31.35 9.64 -15.92
C GLY A 526 -30.77 9.11 -14.62
N SER A 527 -30.44 7.82 -14.65
CA SER A 527 -29.92 7.08 -13.51
C SER A 527 -28.54 6.52 -13.82
N SER A 528 -27.66 6.64 -12.84
CA SER A 528 -26.28 6.15 -12.87
C SER A 528 -26.14 4.91 -12.00
N THR A 529 -25.23 4.01 -12.34
CA THR A 529 -24.73 2.99 -11.40
C THR A 529 -23.73 3.64 -10.45
N VAL A 530 -23.72 3.21 -9.19
CA VAL A 530 -22.77 3.67 -8.15
C VAL A 530 -21.99 2.48 -7.62
N SER A 531 -20.68 2.63 -7.50
CA SER A 531 -19.79 1.64 -6.88
C SER A 531 -18.73 2.35 -6.05
N GLY A 532 -18.44 1.86 -4.85
CA GLY A 532 -17.38 2.42 -4.02
C GLY A 532 -17.05 1.60 -2.78
N ALA A 533 -16.21 2.17 -1.92
CA ALA A 533 -15.65 1.48 -0.78
C ALA A 533 -15.50 2.40 0.44
N PHE A 534 -15.42 1.76 1.61
CA PHE A 534 -14.95 2.39 2.84
C PHE A 534 -13.44 2.16 3.01
N PHE A 535 -12.75 3.19 3.48
CA PHE A 535 -11.31 3.24 3.66
C PHE A 535 -10.97 3.60 5.11
N GLY A 536 -9.78 3.18 5.54
CA GLY A 536 -9.26 3.47 6.87
C GLY A 536 -9.98 2.74 8.01
N PRO A 537 -9.56 2.98 9.27
CA PRO A 537 -10.13 2.33 10.43
C PRO A 537 -11.60 2.75 10.60
N HIS A 538 -12.44 1.78 10.97
CA HIS A 538 -13.85 2.02 11.29
C HIS A 538 -14.67 2.74 10.21
N ALA A 539 -14.29 2.56 8.94
CA ALA A 539 -14.95 3.19 7.81
C ALA A 539 -14.99 4.73 7.91
N ASN A 540 -13.90 5.35 8.40
CA ASN A 540 -13.82 6.79 8.60
C ASN A 540 -13.70 7.61 7.30
N GLU A 541 -13.35 6.98 6.17
CA GLU A 541 -13.29 7.59 4.85
C GLU A 541 -14.08 6.75 3.83
N LEU A 542 -14.65 7.38 2.79
CA LEU A 542 -15.28 6.68 1.68
C LEU A 542 -15.00 7.37 0.34
N ALA A 543 -14.99 6.59 -0.73
CA ALA A 543 -14.95 7.11 -2.10
C ALA A 543 -15.63 6.15 -3.06
N GLY A 544 -16.05 6.66 -4.21
CA GLY A 544 -16.71 5.86 -5.23
C GLY A 544 -16.94 6.61 -6.52
N HIS A 545 -17.42 5.87 -7.51
CA HIS A 545 -17.71 6.31 -8.85
C HIS A 545 -19.20 6.25 -9.13
N PHE A 546 -19.64 7.06 -10.08
CA PHE A 546 -20.95 6.92 -10.69
C PHE A 546 -20.87 7.10 -12.20
N VAL A 547 -21.67 6.34 -12.93
CA VAL A 547 -21.69 6.35 -14.40
C VAL A 547 -23.11 6.17 -14.91
N ASN A 548 -23.57 7.08 -15.76
CA ASN A 548 -24.85 6.92 -16.44
C ASN A 548 -24.85 5.69 -17.34
N LYS A 549 -26.00 5.03 -17.47
CA LYS A 549 -26.14 3.80 -18.27
C LYS A 549 -25.75 3.97 -19.75
N ASP A 550 -25.95 5.16 -20.30
CA ASP A 550 -25.60 5.53 -21.68
C ASP A 550 -24.18 6.12 -21.81
N GLN A 551 -23.40 6.10 -20.71
CA GLN A 551 -22.03 6.58 -20.66
C GLN A 551 -21.87 8.06 -21.06
N SER A 552 -22.94 8.84 -21.03
CA SER A 552 -22.94 10.28 -21.34
C SER A 552 -22.39 11.14 -20.20
N PHE A 553 -22.35 10.60 -18.98
CA PHE A 553 -21.99 11.31 -17.76
C PHE A 553 -21.44 10.35 -16.73
N GLY A 554 -20.41 10.78 -16.01
CA GLY A 554 -19.84 10.02 -14.91
C GLY A 554 -18.83 10.83 -14.12
N GLY A 555 -18.46 10.30 -12.96
CA GLY A 555 -17.60 11.01 -12.04
C GLY A 555 -17.18 10.19 -10.83
N VAL A 556 -16.55 10.88 -9.91
CA VAL A 556 -16.01 10.33 -8.66
C VAL A 556 -16.35 11.24 -7.49
N PHE A 557 -16.51 10.66 -6.31
CA PHE A 557 -16.70 11.36 -5.05
C PHE A 557 -15.80 10.80 -3.97
N GLY A 558 -15.47 11.64 -2.99
CA GLY A 558 -14.78 11.25 -1.77
C GLY A 558 -15.35 12.02 -0.58
N ALA A 559 -15.48 11.36 0.56
CA ALA A 559 -16.01 11.98 1.77
C ALA A 559 -15.38 11.40 3.04
N LYS A 560 -15.23 12.25 4.06
CA LYS A 560 -14.81 11.85 5.40
C LYS A 560 -15.98 11.83 6.35
N GLN A 561 -15.94 10.86 7.27
CA GLN A 561 -16.88 10.78 8.35
C GLN A 561 -16.88 12.09 9.13
N GLN A 562 -18.06 12.66 9.29
CA GLN A 562 -18.35 13.75 10.21
C GLN A 562 -18.61 13.12 11.56
N ILE A 563 -17.94 13.64 12.56
CA ILE A 563 -18.09 13.22 13.95
C ILE A 563 -19.05 14.25 14.61
N ILE A 564 -19.93 14.02 15.63
CA ILE A 564 -20.94 15.01 16.15
C ILE A 564 -20.68 15.46 17.62
N VAL A 565 -20.61 16.76 17.98
CA VAL A 565 -20.30 17.32 19.32
C VAL A 565 -21.62 17.97 19.73
N PRO A 566 -22.19 17.59 20.87
CA PRO A 566 -23.32 18.30 21.43
C PRO A 566 -22.88 19.71 21.90
N PRO A 567 -23.71 20.76 21.69
CA PRO A 567 -23.39 22.10 22.18
C PRO A 567 -23.19 22.07 23.69
N ALA A 568 -22.16 22.79 24.17
CA ALA A 568 -21.84 22.89 25.59
C ALA A 568 -23.09 23.31 26.36
N ALA A 569 -23.52 22.48 27.31
CA ALA A 569 -24.58 22.84 28.23
C ALA A 569 -24.12 24.09 28.98
N HIS A 570 -24.71 25.25 28.66
CA HIS A 570 -24.64 26.41 29.53
C HIS A 570 -25.39 26.05 30.81
N THR A 571 -24.67 25.61 31.83
CA THR A 571 -25.18 25.65 33.20
C THR A 571 -25.31 27.12 33.62
N PRO A 572 -26.50 27.56 34.07
CA PRO A 572 -26.74 28.94 34.51
C PRO A 572 -25.94 29.34 35.76
#